data_AF-A0A1A2ZWS3-F1
#
_entry.id   AF-A0A1A2ZWS3-F1
#
_cell.length_a   1.000
_cell.length_b   1.000
_cell.length_c   1.000
_cell.angle_alpha   90.00
_cell.angle_beta   90.00
_cell.angle_gamma   90.00
#
_symmetry.space_group_name_H-M   'P 1'
#
loop_
_entity.id
_entity.type
_entity.pdbx_description
1 polymer ?
#
loop_
_entity_poly.entity_id
_entity_poly.type
_entity_poly.pdbx_seq_one_letter_code
_entity_poly.pdbx_strand_id
1 'polypeptide(L)'
;MADNELDVCGLRKPDKHPTIFAAFGALAVGDSLVLVNNHDPKHLRDEFDADHPGGYGWEYLDKGPRVWRIRITRLTSTPSPRILADTNDFDTKTGPDGLRLPLEPVVKTSAPPPL
;
A
#
# COMPACT_ATOMS: atom_id res chain seq x y z
N MET A 1 -24.98 14.50 7.24
CA MET A 1 -23.54 14.67 7.02
C MET A 1 -22.91 13.54 7.82
N ALA A 2 -22.86 12.33 7.27
CA ALA A 2 -22.34 11.20 8.03
C ALA A 2 -20.83 11.35 8.12
N ASP A 3 -20.34 11.59 9.33
CA ASP A 3 -18.94 11.42 9.69
C ASP A 3 -18.59 9.93 9.62
N ASN A 4 -18.42 9.41 8.40
CA ASN A 4 -17.92 8.05 8.16
C ASN A 4 -16.42 8.02 8.47
N GLU A 5 -16.07 8.17 9.75
CA GLU A 5 -14.71 8.09 10.23
C GLU A 5 -14.31 6.63 10.51
N LEU A 6 -13.17 6.22 9.96
CA LEU A 6 -12.59 4.90 10.14
C LEU A 6 -11.21 5.04 10.77
N ASP A 7 -11.11 4.69 12.05
CA ASP A 7 -9.83 4.58 12.74
C ASP A 7 -9.20 3.20 12.49
N VAL A 8 -8.00 3.20 11.93
CA VAL A 8 -7.21 1.98 11.70
C VAL A 8 -5.97 1.92 12.58
N CYS A 9 -5.88 2.77 13.61
CA CYS A 9 -4.74 2.80 14.52
C CYS A 9 -4.62 1.48 15.29
N GLY A 10 -5.76 0.93 15.74
CA GLY A 10 -5.84 -0.32 16.50
C GLY A 10 -5.81 -1.62 15.67
N LEU A 11 -5.98 -1.52 14.34
CA LEU A 11 -6.01 -2.69 13.47
C LEU A 11 -4.61 -3.26 13.20
N ARG A 12 -4.53 -4.57 12.98
CA ARG A 12 -3.30 -5.24 12.55
C ARG A 12 -2.94 -4.78 11.14
N LYS A 13 -1.65 -4.56 10.87
CA LYS A 13 -1.14 -4.13 9.55
C LYS A 13 -1.80 -4.81 8.34
N PRO A 14 -1.92 -6.15 8.27
CA PRO A 14 -2.54 -6.81 7.11
C PRO A 14 -4.04 -6.57 6.99
N ASP A 15 -4.73 -6.20 8.08
CA ASP A 15 -6.19 -6.06 8.14
C ASP A 15 -6.66 -4.64 7.80
N LYS A 16 -5.75 -3.66 7.88
CA LYS A 16 -6.06 -2.25 7.60
C LYS A 16 -6.55 -2.06 6.17
N HIS A 17 -5.79 -2.56 5.20
CA HIS A 17 -6.10 -2.41 3.78
C HIS A 17 -7.48 -2.97 3.42
N PRO A 18 -7.79 -4.26 3.67
CA PRO A 18 -9.08 -4.83 3.30
C PRO A 18 -10.24 -4.13 4.01
N THR A 19 -10.07 -3.72 5.27
CA THR A 19 -11.10 -2.97 6.00
C THR A 19 -11.39 -1.61 5.36
N ILE A 20 -10.37 -0.87 4.94
CA ILE A 20 -10.54 0.45 4.31
C ILE A 20 -11.20 0.31 2.93
N PHE A 21 -10.77 -0.67 2.14
CA PHE A 21 -11.38 -0.94 0.84
C PHE A 21 -12.83 -1.39 0.98
N ALA A 22 -13.15 -2.25 1.95
CA ALA A 22 -14.52 -2.65 2.24
C ALA A 22 -15.39 -1.45 2.65
N ALA A 23 -14.88 -0.59 3.53
CA ALA A 23 -15.57 0.62 3.95
C ALA A 23 -15.80 1.60 2.78
N PHE A 24 -14.80 1.79 1.92
CA PHE A 24 -14.91 2.62 0.73
C PHE A 24 -15.92 2.04 -0.29
N GLY A 25 -15.86 0.73 -0.55
CA GLY A 25 -16.76 0.03 -1.45
C GLY A 25 -18.23 0.08 -1.01
N ALA A 26 -18.47 0.21 0.31
CA ALA A 26 -19.79 0.40 0.89
C ALA A 26 -20.33 1.84 0.77
N LEU A 27 -19.51 2.84 0.46
CA LEU A 27 -19.97 4.23 0.28
C LEU A 27 -20.80 4.37 -1.00
N ALA A 28 -21.83 5.22 -0.99
CA ALA A 28 -22.48 5.60 -2.24
C ALA A 28 -21.61 6.58 -3.06
N VAL A 29 -21.92 6.74 -4.35
CA VAL A 29 -21.26 7.77 -5.17
C VAL A 29 -21.63 9.15 -4.62
N GLY A 30 -20.63 9.97 -4.33
CA GLY A 30 -20.77 11.27 -3.68
C GLY A 30 -20.53 11.22 -2.17
N ASP A 31 -20.47 10.05 -1.55
CA ASP A 31 -20.13 9.91 -0.13
C ASP A 31 -18.63 9.96 0.13
N SER A 32 -18.27 10.35 1.36
CA SER A 32 -16.90 10.46 1.83
C SER A 32 -16.66 9.65 3.10
N LEU A 33 -15.44 9.14 3.25
CA LEU A 33 -14.90 8.42 4.38
C LEU A 33 -13.70 9.21 4.92
N VAL A 34 -13.58 9.37 6.24
CA VAL A 34 -12.40 9.94 6.89
C VAL A 34 -11.57 8.80 7.49
N LEU A 35 -10.45 8.46 6.85
CA LEU A 35 -9.47 7.53 7.37
C LEU A 35 -8.58 8.20 8.42
N VAL A 36 -8.50 7.63 9.61
CA VAL A 36 -7.58 8.06 10.67
C VAL A 36 -6.49 7.01 10.86
N ASN A 37 -5.24 7.41 10.65
CA ASN A 37 -4.07 6.55 10.77
C ASN A 37 -2.95 7.24 11.57
N ASN A 38 -2.07 6.44 12.17
CA ASN A 38 -0.93 6.95 12.94
C ASN A 38 0.34 7.19 12.07
N HIS A 39 0.26 6.95 10.77
CA HIS A 39 1.33 7.16 9.80
C HIS A 39 0.76 7.57 8.44
N ASP A 40 1.63 8.06 7.54
CA ASP A 40 1.27 8.40 6.17
C ASP A 40 0.85 7.15 5.36
N PRO A 41 -0.38 7.08 4.84
CA PRO A 41 -0.87 5.94 4.09
C PRO A 41 -0.53 6.04 2.60
N LYS A 42 0.75 6.28 2.26
CA LYS A 42 1.17 6.44 0.87
C LYS A 42 0.88 5.21 0.01
N HIS A 43 1.19 4.02 0.52
CA HIS A 43 0.93 2.76 -0.18
C HIS A 43 -0.56 2.55 -0.46
N LEU A 44 -1.43 2.96 0.48
CA LEU A 44 -2.88 2.87 0.28
C LEU A 44 -3.32 3.75 -0.90
N ARG A 45 -2.74 4.95 -1.03
CA ARG A 45 -3.05 5.84 -2.16
C ARG A 45 -2.65 5.22 -3.49
N ASP A 46 -1.49 4.59 -3.57
CA ASP A 46 -1.03 3.88 -4.78
C ASP A 46 -2.00 2.74 -5.16
N GLU A 47 -2.50 1.96 -4.19
CA GLU A 47 -3.50 0.90 -4.48
C GLU A 47 -4.83 1.48 -4.97
N PHE A 48 -5.29 2.59 -4.40
CA PHE A 48 -6.48 3.29 -4.90
C PHE A 48 -6.30 3.84 -6.32
N ASP A 49 -5.11 4.34 -6.64
CA ASP A 49 -4.78 4.81 -7.99
C ASP A 49 -4.83 3.67 -9.02
N ALA A 50 -4.34 2.49 -8.63
CA ALA A 50 -4.36 1.29 -9.45
C ALA A 50 -5.77 0.72 -9.66
N ASP A 51 -6.60 0.63 -8.61
CA ASP A 51 -7.93 0.01 -8.68
C ASP A 51 -9.04 0.97 -9.18
N HIS A 52 -8.92 2.26 -8.83
CA HIS A 52 -9.92 3.29 -9.08
C HIS A 52 -9.36 4.54 -9.78
N PRO A 53 -8.70 4.44 -10.94
CA PRO A 53 -8.11 5.58 -11.61
C PRO A 53 -9.18 6.64 -11.94
N GLY A 54 -9.08 7.82 -11.31
CA GLY A 54 -10.02 8.93 -11.48
C GLY A 54 -11.42 8.72 -10.88
N GLY A 55 -11.63 7.65 -10.09
CA GLY A 55 -12.91 7.32 -9.47
C GLY A 55 -13.04 7.69 -7.98
N TYR A 56 -11.97 8.18 -7.37
CA TYR A 56 -11.93 8.60 -5.97
C TYR A 56 -11.36 10.02 -5.83
N GLY A 57 -11.78 10.71 -4.77
CA GLY A 57 -11.19 11.95 -4.29
C GLY A 57 -10.32 11.64 -3.08
N TRP A 58 -9.14 12.25 -3.01
CA TRP A 58 -8.19 12.06 -1.91
C TRP A 58 -7.78 13.42 -1.34
N GLU A 59 -8.25 13.72 -0.14
CA GLU A 59 -8.03 14.99 0.53
C GLU A 59 -7.39 14.76 1.90
N TYR A 60 -6.25 15.39 2.15
CA TYR A 60 -5.63 15.31 3.46
C TYR A 60 -6.24 16.38 4.37
N LEU A 61 -6.98 15.94 5.39
CA LEU A 61 -7.55 16.81 6.41
C LEU A 61 -6.54 17.14 7.50
N ASP A 62 -5.75 16.14 7.92
CA ASP A 62 -4.72 16.31 8.94
C ASP A 62 -3.45 15.56 8.55
N LYS A 63 -2.31 16.25 8.63
CA LYS A 63 -0.97 15.74 8.31
C LYS A 63 -0.07 15.89 9.54
N GLY A 64 -0.56 15.50 10.70
CA GLY A 64 0.19 15.57 11.95
C GLY A 64 1.25 14.48 12.06
N PRO A 65 2.33 14.68 12.83
CA PRO A 65 3.29 13.62 13.15
C PRO A 65 2.70 12.54 14.08
N ARG A 66 1.52 12.79 14.66
CA ARG A 66 0.81 11.87 15.58
C ARG A 66 -0.44 11.24 14.96
N VAL A 67 -1.14 11.96 14.08
CA VAL A 67 -2.40 11.54 13.48
C VAL A 67 -2.46 12.03 12.05
N TRP A 68 -2.85 11.16 11.15
CA TRP A 68 -3.08 11.42 9.74
C TRP A 68 -4.56 11.21 9.46
N ARG A 69 -5.26 12.26 9.02
CA ARG A 69 -6.68 12.18 8.64
C ARG A 69 -6.81 12.43 7.15
N ILE A 70 -7.35 11.45 6.44
CA ILE A 70 -7.49 11.48 4.99
C ILE A 70 -8.97 11.31 4.68
N ARG A 71 -9.56 12.27 3.98
CA ARG A 71 -10.88 12.15 3.41
C ARG A 71 -10.81 11.52 2.04
N ILE A 72 -11.39 10.34 1.92
CA ILE A 72 -11.53 9.59 0.68
C ILE A 72 -12.98 9.74 0.21
N THR A 73 -13.20 10.30 -0.96
CA THR A 73 -14.56 10.50 -1.53
C THR A 73 -14.78 9.57 -2.69
N ARG A 74 -15.92 8.89 -2.76
CA ARG A 74 -16.26 8.06 -3.92
C ARG A 74 -16.85 8.96 -5.00
N LEU A 75 -16.12 9.19 -6.09
CA LEU A 75 -16.54 10.14 -7.14
C LEU A 75 -17.26 9.47 -8.31
N THR A 76 -16.94 8.22 -8.64
CA THR A 76 -17.64 7.48 -9.69
C THR A 76 -17.85 6.02 -9.27
N SER A 77 -18.99 5.44 -9.68
CA SER A 77 -19.23 3.99 -9.60
C SER A 77 -19.01 3.39 -10.97
N THR A 78 -17.84 3.61 -11.55
CA THR A 78 -17.40 2.80 -12.68
C THR A 78 -16.61 1.64 -12.09
N PRO A 79 -17.25 0.52 -11.71
CA PRO A 79 -16.50 -0.67 -11.37
C PRO A 79 -15.68 -1.06 -12.61
N SER A 80 -14.36 -1.06 -12.49
CA SER A 80 -13.48 -1.61 -13.51
C SER A 80 -13.86 -3.08 -13.71
N PRO A 81 -14.31 -3.53 -14.91
CA PRO A 81 -14.65 -4.93 -15.11
C PRO A 81 -13.38 -5.68 -15.48
N ARG A 82 -12.49 -5.98 -14.53
CA ARG A 82 -11.25 -6.73 -14.83
C ARG A 82 -10.85 -7.70 -13.72
N ILE A 83 -11.12 -8.97 -14.02
CA ILE A 83 -10.37 -10.20 -13.69
C ILE A 83 -9.76 -10.28 -12.29
N LEU A 84 -10.26 -11.26 -11.54
CA LEU A 84 -9.65 -11.92 -10.39
C LEU A 84 -8.13 -12.10 -10.57
N ALA A 85 -7.34 -11.13 -10.15
CA ALA A 85 -5.91 -11.28 -9.94
C ALA A 85 -5.73 -11.56 -8.45
N ASP A 86 -5.69 -12.85 -8.13
CA ASP A 86 -5.11 -13.39 -6.90
C ASP A 86 -3.77 -12.67 -6.65
N THR A 87 -3.73 -11.74 -5.69
CA THR A 87 -2.47 -11.17 -5.20
C THR A 87 -2.22 -11.71 -3.81
N ASN A 88 -1.94 -13.02 -3.78
CA ASN A 88 -1.24 -13.64 -2.67
C ASN A 88 0.26 -13.39 -2.87
N ASP A 89 0.76 -12.21 -2.54
CA ASP A 89 2.19 -11.96 -2.35
C ASP A 89 2.40 -10.94 -1.23
N PHE A 90 2.41 -11.43 0.00
CA PHE A 90 2.95 -10.71 1.15
C PHE A 90 4.08 -11.56 1.76
N ASP A 91 5.08 -11.94 0.95
CA ASP A 91 6.33 -12.44 1.52
C ASP A 91 7.21 -11.26 1.94
N THR A 92 7.12 -10.92 3.22
CA THR A 92 8.20 -10.19 3.90
C THR A 92 8.97 -11.18 4.75
N LYS A 93 9.73 -12.09 4.11
CA LYS A 93 10.72 -12.88 4.83
C LYS A 93 11.94 -12.03 5.18
N THR A 94 11.84 -11.36 6.33
CA THR A 94 12.85 -11.19 7.39
C THR A 94 14.23 -11.80 7.08
N GLY A 95 15.25 -10.94 7.02
CA GLY A 95 16.65 -11.31 6.76
C GLY A 95 17.36 -12.03 7.92
N PRO A 96 18.67 -12.26 7.75
CA PRO A 96 19.57 -12.26 8.90
C PRO A 96 20.76 -11.33 8.68
N ASP A 97 20.92 -10.37 9.60
CA ASP A 97 22.18 -9.73 9.93
C ASP A 97 23.25 -10.79 10.24
N GLY A 98 24.43 -10.66 9.64
CA GLY A 98 25.53 -11.59 9.81
C GLY A 98 26.81 -11.11 9.12
N LEU A 99 27.27 -9.93 9.52
CA LEU A 99 28.59 -9.35 9.29
C LEU A 99 29.72 -10.40 9.20
N ARG A 100 30.52 -10.39 8.11
CA ARG A 100 32.01 -10.42 8.13
C ARG A 100 32.61 -10.44 6.70
N LEU A 101 33.19 -9.32 6.27
CA LEU A 101 34.31 -9.28 5.30
C LEU A 101 35.52 -9.95 5.97
N PRO A 102 36.51 -10.55 5.26
CA PRO A 102 37.37 -9.74 4.38
C PRO A 102 37.85 -10.43 3.09
N LEU A 103 38.47 -9.59 2.25
CA LEU A 103 39.72 -9.70 1.46
C LEU A 103 39.87 -10.67 0.26
N GLU A 104 40.05 -10.04 -0.90
CA GLU A 104 40.64 -10.56 -2.14
C GLU A 104 42.11 -11.00 -1.93
N PRO A 105 42.73 -11.78 -2.84
CA PRO A 105 43.34 -11.14 -4.01
C PRO A 105 43.18 -11.90 -5.34
N VAL A 106 43.06 -11.09 -6.39
CA VAL A 106 43.43 -11.29 -7.80
C VAL A 106 44.44 -12.43 -8.10
N VAL A 107 44.17 -13.26 -9.11
CA VAL A 107 45.11 -13.55 -10.23
C VAL A 107 44.36 -14.04 -11.46
N LYS A 108 44.74 -13.42 -12.59
CA LYS A 108 44.24 -13.56 -13.96
C LYS A 108 45.21 -14.47 -14.71
N THR A 109 44.75 -15.52 -15.40
CA THR A 109 45.49 -16.25 -16.47
C THR A 109 44.48 -17.18 -17.17
N SER A 110 43.93 -16.79 -18.32
CA SER A 110 44.45 -17.04 -19.68
C SER A 110 44.29 -18.50 -20.13
N ALA A 111 43.39 -18.71 -21.10
CA ALA A 111 43.27 -19.86 -22.02
C ALA A 111 44.60 -20.09 -22.80
N PRO A 112 44.82 -21.17 -23.61
CA PRO A 112 43.88 -21.86 -24.53
C PRO A 112 44.12 -23.41 -24.72
N PRO A 113 43.49 -24.12 -25.70
CA PRO A 113 43.25 -25.59 -25.78
C PRO A 113 44.28 -26.33 -26.70
N PRO A 114 44.06 -27.51 -27.36
CA PRO A 114 43.08 -28.64 -27.25
C PRO A 114 43.78 -30.05 -27.21
N LEU A 115 43.03 -31.15 -27.46
CA LEU A 115 43.55 -32.42 -28.03
C LEU A 115 42.84 -32.70 -29.37
#